data_AF-A0A372M3J3-F1
#
_entry.id   AF-A0A372M3J3-F1
#
_cell.length_a   1.000
_cell.length_b   1.000
_cell.length_c   1.000
_cell.angle_alpha   90.00
_cell.angle_beta   90.00
_cell.angle_gamma   90.00
#
_symmetry.space_group_name_H-M   'P 1'
#
loop_
_entity.id
_entity.type
_entity.pdbx_description
1 polymer ?
#
loop_
_entity_poly.entity_id
_entity_poly.type
_entity_poly.pdbx_seq_one_letter_code
_entity_poly.pdbx_strand_id
1 'polypeptide(L)'
;MAATAHGFDGLPGGVAVSHLSVYDWPAADGVCGGTPHLHLSCSEGYVVTGGQGAVQTLTASGYERTTLSPGTVAWFTPGTVHRLVNEDGALRIVVLMQNSGLPEAGDAVLTLPPEYLTDPDTYAAATALPTGAPEADQERAARARRDLAVEGYLRLRDHPEELPAFHRAAARLVRHRVDSWRKRWEAGAAAATAATAEQLDRLAAGDAGHLADAVVHSELPAARGKFGMCGRLDVYRTD
;
A
#
# COMPACT_ATOMS: atom_id res chain seq x y z
N MET A 1 -39.52 11.62 2.85
CA MET A 1 -38.48 11.97 3.84
C MET A 1 -37.15 11.71 3.15
N ALA A 2 -36.44 12.77 2.77
CA ALA A 2 -35.13 12.63 2.14
C ALA A 2 -34.17 12.03 3.17
N ALA A 3 -33.44 11.00 2.78
CA ALA A 3 -32.34 10.49 3.60
C ALA A 3 -31.39 11.64 3.86
N THR A 4 -31.22 12.00 5.13
CA THR A 4 -30.12 12.86 5.57
C THR A 4 -28.84 12.19 5.08
N ALA A 5 -28.11 12.85 4.17
CA ALA A 5 -26.78 12.40 3.80
C ALA A 5 -25.95 12.42 5.08
N HIS A 6 -25.70 11.25 5.67
CA HIS A 6 -24.72 11.15 6.74
C HIS A 6 -23.39 11.58 6.13
N GLY A 7 -22.75 12.57 6.76
CA GLY A 7 -21.40 12.97 6.39
C GLY A 7 -20.46 11.77 6.43
N PHE A 8 -19.38 11.83 5.66
CA PHE A 8 -18.33 10.82 5.71
C PHE A 8 -17.61 10.89 7.07
N ASP A 9 -17.60 9.78 7.81
CA ASP A 9 -17.09 9.65 9.18
C ASP A 9 -15.78 8.84 9.28
N GLY A 10 -15.26 8.37 8.15
CA GLY A 10 -13.95 7.70 8.07
C GLY A 10 -12.76 8.65 8.24
N LEU A 11 -11.55 8.09 8.18
CA LEU A 11 -10.31 8.87 8.24
C LEU A 11 -10.24 9.97 7.15
N PRO A 12 -9.56 11.10 7.41
CA PRO A 12 -9.51 12.23 6.48
C PRO A 12 -9.17 11.84 5.04
N GLY A 13 -10.01 12.25 4.08
CA GLY A 13 -9.81 11.96 2.65
C GLY A 13 -9.95 10.48 2.26
N GLY A 14 -10.43 9.62 3.16
CA GLY A 14 -10.55 8.18 2.91
C GLY A 14 -9.20 7.46 2.83
N VAL A 15 -8.19 7.93 3.58
CA VAL A 15 -6.88 7.26 3.70
C VAL A 15 -6.92 6.11 4.69
N ALA A 16 -6.10 5.09 4.47
CA ALA A 16 -5.79 4.07 5.47
C ALA A 16 -4.44 4.33 6.12
N VAL A 17 -4.27 3.84 7.35
CA VAL A 17 -3.02 3.90 8.10
C VAL A 17 -2.59 2.51 8.54
N SER A 18 -1.28 2.26 8.58
CA SER A 18 -0.71 1.05 9.16
C SER A 18 0.64 1.35 9.79
N HIS A 19 0.96 0.68 10.90
CA HIS A 19 2.32 0.76 11.45
C HIS A 19 3.14 -0.39 10.89
N LEU A 20 4.26 -0.05 10.27
CA LEU A 20 5.16 -0.97 9.61
C LEU A 20 6.46 -1.10 10.39
N SER A 21 6.86 -2.34 10.60
CA SER A 21 8.22 -2.74 10.96
C SER A 21 8.83 -3.39 9.73
N VAL A 22 9.78 -2.73 9.07
CA VAL A 22 10.37 -3.26 7.83
C VAL A 22 11.11 -4.56 8.15
N TYR A 23 11.04 -5.56 7.26
CA TYR A 23 11.75 -6.81 7.48
C TYR A 23 13.25 -6.56 7.69
N ASP A 24 13.82 -7.22 8.68
CA ASP A 24 15.21 -7.15 9.13
C ASP A 24 16.05 -8.33 8.59
N TRP A 25 15.45 -9.18 7.76
CA TRP A 25 16.12 -10.34 7.17
C TRP A 25 16.72 -10.02 5.80
N PRO A 26 17.90 -10.57 5.47
CA PRO A 26 18.47 -10.43 4.14
C PRO A 26 17.56 -11.07 3.09
N ALA A 27 17.38 -10.40 1.97
CA ALA A 27 16.78 -10.97 0.76
C ALA A 27 17.81 -11.74 -0.07
N ALA A 28 17.39 -12.28 -1.22
CA ALA A 28 18.28 -13.02 -2.12
C ALA A 28 19.52 -12.24 -2.58
N ASP A 29 19.48 -10.91 -2.55
CA ASP A 29 20.60 -10.01 -2.86
C ASP A 29 21.46 -9.62 -1.65
N GLY A 30 21.20 -10.23 -0.49
CA GLY A 30 21.90 -9.96 0.77
C GLY A 30 21.44 -8.70 1.50
N VAL A 31 20.49 -7.94 0.94
CA VAL A 31 20.01 -6.67 1.53
C VAL A 31 18.76 -6.92 2.38
N CYS A 32 18.77 -6.45 3.62
CA CYS A 32 17.59 -6.52 4.49
C CYS A 32 16.50 -5.55 4.02
N GLY A 33 15.26 -6.03 3.91
CA GLY A 33 14.17 -5.19 3.44
C GLY A 33 12.92 -5.92 2.95
N GLY A 34 12.02 -5.12 2.39
CA GLY A 34 10.71 -5.51 1.91
C GLY A 34 10.69 -6.20 0.54
N THR A 35 9.51 -6.68 0.16
CA THR A 35 9.17 -7.17 -1.17
C THR A 35 8.95 -5.99 -2.13
N PRO A 36 9.70 -5.88 -3.23
CA PRO A 36 9.47 -4.82 -4.21
C PRO A 36 8.13 -4.99 -4.95
N HIS A 37 7.40 -3.90 -5.11
CA HIS A 37 6.08 -3.89 -5.75
C HIS A 37 5.71 -2.50 -6.26
N LEU A 38 4.63 -2.41 -7.03
CA LEU A 38 3.97 -1.14 -7.36
C LEU A 38 2.50 -1.17 -6.98
N HIS A 39 1.95 0.03 -6.77
CA HIS A 39 0.52 0.28 -6.70
C HIS A 39 -0.03 0.73 -8.06
N LEU A 40 -1.26 0.32 -8.40
CA LEU A 40 -1.87 0.62 -9.71
C LEU A 40 -2.82 1.82 -9.67
N SER A 41 -3.43 2.09 -8.52
CA SER A 41 -4.40 3.18 -8.37
C SER A 41 -4.24 3.99 -7.09
N CYS A 42 -3.49 3.49 -6.10
CA CYS A 42 -3.23 4.20 -4.85
C CYS A 42 -1.84 4.84 -4.82
N SER A 43 -1.77 6.08 -4.35
CA SER A 43 -0.51 6.63 -3.84
C SER A 43 -0.22 6.06 -2.45
N GLU A 44 1.06 5.96 -2.12
CA GLU A 44 1.53 5.50 -0.82
C GLU A 44 2.49 6.55 -0.24
N GLY A 45 2.37 6.76 1.06
CA GLY A 45 3.18 7.69 1.83
C GLY A 45 3.79 7.04 3.05
N TYR A 46 5.00 7.46 3.41
CA TYR A 46 5.75 7.01 4.56
C TYR A 46 6.01 8.19 5.49
N VAL A 47 5.73 8.00 6.77
CA VAL A 47 6.20 8.85 7.85
C VAL A 47 7.12 7.99 8.72
N VAL A 48 8.42 8.24 8.65
CA VAL A 48 9.41 7.43 9.37
C VAL A 48 9.42 7.85 10.84
N THR A 49 9.28 6.86 11.73
CA THR A 49 9.15 7.07 13.18
C THR A 49 10.34 6.52 13.98
N GLY A 50 11.14 5.64 13.40
CA GLY A 50 12.30 5.03 14.06
C GLY A 50 13.21 4.28 13.09
N GLY A 51 14.45 4.03 13.54
CA GLY A 51 15.48 3.30 12.77
C GLY A 51 16.08 4.09 11.61
N GLN A 52 16.80 3.39 10.74
CA GLN A 52 17.50 3.94 9.57
C GLN A 52 17.37 3.00 8.36
N GLY A 53 17.25 3.58 7.19
CA GLY A 53 17.26 2.81 5.96
C GLY A 53 17.07 3.66 4.71
N ALA A 54 16.45 3.07 3.70
CA ALA A 54 16.14 3.76 2.46
C ALA A 54 14.86 3.20 1.81
N VAL A 55 14.19 4.01 0.99
CA VAL A 55 13.29 3.50 -0.04
C VAL A 55 14.03 3.57 -1.37
N GLN A 56 14.07 2.44 -2.07
CA GLN A 56 14.51 2.36 -3.46
C GLN A 56 13.27 2.47 -4.33
N THR A 57 13.30 3.36 -5.33
CA THR A 57 12.19 3.54 -6.28
C THR A 57 12.69 3.35 -7.71
N LEU A 58 11.80 2.89 -8.58
CA LEU A 58 12.03 2.78 -10.02
C LEU A 58 10.79 3.29 -10.75
N THR A 59 11.01 4.29 -11.60
CA THR A 59 9.99 4.91 -12.46
C THR A 59 10.51 4.96 -13.91
N ALA A 60 9.69 5.49 -14.82
CA ALA A 60 10.15 5.78 -16.19
C ALA A 60 11.31 6.78 -16.24
N SER A 61 11.52 7.58 -15.19
CA SER A 61 12.64 8.50 -15.06
C SER A 61 13.92 7.84 -14.55
N GLY A 62 13.86 6.58 -14.13
CA GLY A 62 15.00 5.80 -13.64
C GLY A 62 14.87 5.38 -12.17
N TYR A 63 15.96 4.81 -11.68
CA TYR A 63 16.13 4.37 -10.30
C TYR A 63 16.56 5.52 -9.39
N GLU A 64 15.97 5.60 -8.20
CA GLU A 64 16.39 6.49 -7.14
C GLU A 64 16.45 5.75 -5.80
N ARG A 65 17.31 6.23 -4.89
CA ARG A 65 17.36 5.79 -3.50
C ARG A 65 17.21 7.00 -2.60
N THR A 66 16.14 7.02 -1.81
CA THR A 66 15.86 8.07 -0.84
C THR A 66 16.16 7.58 0.57
N THR A 67 17.05 8.26 1.29
CA THR A 67 17.38 7.95 2.69
C THR A 67 16.18 8.16 3.60
N LEU A 68 15.95 7.24 4.53
CA LEU A 68 14.87 7.26 5.50
C LEU A 68 15.45 7.32 6.92
N SER A 69 15.08 8.36 7.65
CA SER A 69 15.39 8.55 9.07
C SER A 69 14.18 9.18 9.78
N PRO A 70 14.10 9.16 11.13
CA PRO A 70 12.92 9.67 11.83
C PRO A 70 12.60 11.13 11.42
N GLY A 71 11.34 11.36 11.06
CA GLY A 71 10.86 12.65 10.52
C GLY A 71 10.88 12.75 8.99
N THR A 72 11.48 11.80 8.27
CA THR A 72 11.34 11.73 6.81
C THR A 72 9.89 11.45 6.43
N VAL A 73 9.36 12.27 5.51
CA VAL A 73 8.12 12.01 4.79
C VAL A 73 8.45 11.78 3.32
N ALA A 74 8.10 10.60 2.81
CA ALA A 74 8.29 10.24 1.40
C ALA A 74 6.96 9.74 0.84
N TRP A 75 6.62 10.10 -0.40
CA TRP A 75 5.41 9.61 -1.05
C TRP A 75 5.66 9.36 -2.52
N PHE A 76 4.89 8.45 -3.10
CA PHE A 76 4.99 8.11 -4.50
C PHE A 76 3.62 7.72 -5.06
N THR A 77 3.45 7.98 -6.36
CA THR A 77 2.21 7.78 -7.09
C THR A 77 2.16 6.40 -7.73
N PRO A 78 0.96 5.95 -8.18
CA PRO A 78 0.82 4.71 -8.93
C PRO A 78 1.82 4.54 -10.06
N GLY A 79 2.23 3.30 -10.30
CA GLY A 79 3.24 2.92 -11.30
C GLY A 79 4.70 3.00 -10.80
N THR A 80 4.93 3.56 -9.60
CA THR A 80 6.25 3.56 -8.94
C THR A 80 6.51 2.18 -8.34
N VAL A 81 7.51 1.47 -8.88
CA VAL A 81 8.05 0.29 -8.20
C VAL A 81 8.87 0.78 -7.02
N HIS A 82 8.66 0.21 -5.84
CA HIS A 82 9.41 0.61 -4.65
C HIS A 82 9.78 -0.60 -3.78
N ARG A 83 10.87 -0.46 -3.03
CA ARG A 83 11.37 -1.42 -2.04
C ARG A 83 11.96 -0.69 -0.85
N LEU A 84 11.52 -1.04 0.36
CA LEU A 84 12.18 -0.58 1.58
C LEU A 84 13.42 -1.41 1.90
N VAL A 85 14.50 -0.74 2.27
CA VAL A 85 15.76 -1.30 2.76
C VAL A 85 15.89 -0.94 4.24
N ASN A 86 16.13 -1.94 5.08
CA ASN A 86 16.29 -1.80 6.52
C ASN A 86 17.77 -1.94 6.88
N GLU A 87 18.45 -0.82 7.13
CA GLU A 87 19.91 -0.79 7.27
C GLU A 87 20.37 -1.15 8.69
N ASP A 88 19.59 -0.75 9.70
CA ASP A 88 19.90 -0.99 11.11
C ASP A 88 19.04 -2.07 11.77
N GLY A 89 18.13 -2.69 11.00
CA GLY A 89 17.19 -3.70 11.49
C GLY A 89 16.01 -3.11 12.29
N ALA A 90 15.95 -1.79 12.46
CA ALA A 90 15.00 -1.12 13.35
C ALA A 90 14.09 -0.13 12.62
N LEU A 91 14.05 -0.11 11.29
CA LEU A 91 13.23 0.83 10.52
C LEU A 91 11.72 0.68 10.80
N ARG A 92 11.11 1.75 11.34
CA ARG A 92 9.69 1.87 11.68
C ARG A 92 9.02 2.99 10.91
N ILE A 93 7.87 2.71 10.32
CA ILE A 93 7.16 3.65 9.44
C ILE A 93 5.66 3.64 9.77
N VAL A 94 5.02 4.81 9.77
CA VAL A 94 3.56 4.90 9.59
C VAL A 94 3.30 5.03 8.10
N VAL A 95 2.62 4.05 7.54
CA VAL A 95 2.24 4.01 6.13
C VAL A 95 0.88 4.68 5.97
N LEU A 96 0.79 5.60 5.02
CA LEU A 96 -0.42 6.29 4.59
C LEU A 96 -0.80 5.76 3.22
N MET A 97 -1.96 5.11 3.13
CA MET A 97 -2.45 4.54 1.87
C MET A 97 -3.63 5.33 1.36
N GLN A 98 -3.55 5.80 0.12
CA GLN A 98 -4.71 6.38 -0.57
C GLN A 98 -5.78 5.30 -0.78
N ASN A 99 -7.06 5.69 -0.73
CA ASN A 99 -8.21 4.82 -0.97
C ASN A 99 -8.22 3.62 -0.03
N SER A 100 -8.48 3.88 1.26
CA SER A 100 -8.61 2.86 2.31
C SER A 100 -9.30 1.59 1.79
N GLY A 101 -8.66 0.44 2.00
CA GLY A 101 -9.17 -0.86 1.59
C GLY A 101 -8.84 -1.30 0.15
N LEU A 102 -8.34 -0.44 -0.75
CA LEU A 102 -7.91 -0.85 -2.10
C LEU A 102 -6.58 -1.62 -2.11
N PRO A 103 -5.54 -1.21 -1.36
CA PRO A 103 -4.31 -2.00 -1.22
C PRO A 103 -4.60 -3.45 -0.80
N GLU A 104 -5.45 -3.63 0.21
CA GLU A 104 -5.90 -4.94 0.70
C GLU A 104 -6.77 -5.67 -0.32
N ALA A 105 -7.45 -4.95 -1.22
CA ALA A 105 -8.17 -5.51 -2.36
C ALA A 105 -7.26 -5.99 -3.50
N GLY A 106 -5.94 -5.83 -3.37
CA GLY A 106 -4.95 -6.25 -4.36
C GLY A 106 -4.54 -5.16 -5.35
N ASP A 107 -4.58 -3.89 -4.96
CA ASP A 107 -4.04 -2.78 -5.78
C ASP A 107 -2.51 -2.81 -5.94
N ALA A 108 -1.82 -3.76 -5.31
CA ALA A 108 -0.39 -3.95 -5.43
C ALA A 108 -0.03 -5.17 -6.29
N VAL A 109 0.98 -5.00 -7.15
CA VAL A 109 1.60 -6.10 -7.91
C VAL A 109 3.09 -6.17 -7.62
N LEU A 110 3.57 -7.34 -7.20
CA LEU A 110 4.96 -7.63 -6.93
C LEU A 110 5.76 -7.74 -8.23
N THR A 111 7.03 -7.35 -8.20
CA THR A 111 7.93 -7.42 -9.36
C THR A 111 8.46 -8.84 -9.59
N LEU A 112 7.56 -9.80 -9.82
CA LEU A 112 7.96 -11.17 -10.13
C LEU A 112 8.56 -11.28 -11.55
N PRO A 113 9.36 -12.32 -11.83
CA PRO A 113 9.77 -12.65 -13.19
C PRO A 113 8.57 -12.85 -14.15
N PRO A 114 8.72 -12.58 -15.46
CA PRO A 114 7.61 -12.55 -16.42
C PRO A 114 6.74 -13.82 -16.47
N GLU A 115 7.33 -14.99 -16.24
CA GLU A 115 6.64 -16.29 -16.22
C GLU A 115 5.62 -16.42 -15.08
N TYR A 116 5.70 -15.58 -14.04
CA TYR A 116 4.72 -15.53 -12.95
C TYR A 116 3.64 -14.44 -13.15
N LEU A 117 3.74 -13.64 -14.22
CA LEU A 117 2.84 -12.52 -14.52
C LEU A 117 1.89 -12.83 -15.69
N THR A 118 1.73 -14.10 -16.03
CA THR A 118 0.95 -14.57 -17.19
C THR A 118 -0.55 -14.43 -16.97
N ASP A 119 -1.02 -14.80 -15.79
CA ASP A 119 -2.45 -14.88 -15.44
C ASP A 119 -2.64 -14.81 -13.91
N PRO A 120 -3.89 -14.52 -13.44
CA PRO A 120 -4.16 -14.35 -12.01
C PRO A 120 -3.87 -15.57 -11.14
N ASP A 121 -4.03 -16.79 -11.65
CA ASP A 121 -3.88 -18.01 -10.87
C ASP A 121 -2.40 -18.33 -10.65
N THR A 122 -1.60 -18.23 -11.70
CA THR A 122 -0.13 -18.36 -11.63
C THR A 122 0.45 -17.32 -10.67
N TYR A 123 0.00 -16.07 -10.78
CA TYR A 123 0.44 -14.99 -9.88
C TYR A 123 0.01 -15.25 -8.42
N ALA A 124 -1.23 -15.68 -8.19
CA ALA A 124 -1.72 -15.98 -6.85
C ALA A 124 -0.94 -17.12 -6.19
N ALA A 125 -0.62 -18.18 -6.93
CA ALA A 125 0.17 -19.30 -6.44
C ALA A 125 1.57 -18.88 -5.98
N ALA A 126 2.20 -17.93 -6.67
CA ALA A 126 3.53 -17.43 -6.33
C ALA A 126 3.54 -16.44 -5.16
N THR A 127 2.40 -15.83 -4.82
CA THR A 127 2.34 -14.69 -3.87
C THR A 127 1.53 -14.95 -2.61
N ALA A 128 0.79 -16.04 -2.55
CA ALA A 128 -0.05 -16.39 -1.41
C ALA A 128 0.76 -16.61 -0.13
N LEU A 129 0.23 -16.11 0.98
CA LEU A 129 0.69 -16.47 2.33
C LEU A 129 -0.31 -17.45 2.95
N PRO A 130 0.15 -18.54 3.59
CA PRO A 130 -0.73 -19.53 4.17
C PRO A 130 -1.50 -18.94 5.36
N THR A 131 -2.82 -18.85 5.24
CA THR A 131 -3.67 -18.29 6.31
C THR A 131 -3.89 -19.33 7.41
N GLY A 132 -3.70 -18.94 8.67
CA GLY A 132 -3.90 -19.82 9.83
C GLY A 132 -2.79 -20.85 10.05
N ALA A 133 -1.74 -20.84 9.23
CA ALA A 133 -0.56 -21.67 9.44
C ALA A 133 0.32 -21.14 10.60
N PRO A 134 1.20 -21.97 11.18
CA PRO A 134 2.20 -21.52 12.14
C PRO A 134 3.00 -20.32 11.62
N GLU A 135 3.41 -19.42 12.51
CA GLU A 135 4.13 -18.20 12.15
C GLU A 135 5.41 -18.50 11.35
N ALA A 136 6.15 -19.54 11.72
CA ALA A 136 7.35 -19.96 11.01
C ALA A 136 7.08 -20.33 9.54
N ASP A 137 5.89 -20.86 9.23
CA ASP A 137 5.50 -21.25 7.87
C ASP A 137 5.09 -20.03 7.06
N GLN A 138 4.38 -19.09 7.68
CA GLN A 138 4.06 -17.80 7.09
C GLN A 138 5.32 -16.99 6.80
N GLU A 139 6.29 -16.99 7.72
CA GLU A 139 7.57 -16.32 7.51
C GLU A 139 8.35 -16.92 6.34
N ARG A 140 8.43 -18.25 6.25
CA ARG A 140 9.08 -18.91 5.10
C ARG A 140 8.42 -18.54 3.79
N ALA A 141 7.08 -18.50 3.74
CA ALA A 141 6.34 -18.05 2.56
C ALA A 141 6.60 -16.56 2.23
N ALA A 142 6.63 -15.69 3.24
CA ALA A 142 6.91 -14.26 3.06
C ALA A 142 8.33 -14.01 2.52
N ARG A 143 9.33 -14.75 3.02
CA ARG A 143 10.71 -14.72 2.52
C ARG A 143 10.78 -15.20 1.07
N ALA A 144 10.20 -16.36 0.75
CA ALA A 144 10.21 -16.91 -0.61
C ALA A 144 9.56 -15.95 -1.62
N ARG A 145 8.38 -15.41 -1.29
CA ARG A 145 7.68 -14.40 -2.10
C ARG A 145 8.53 -13.13 -2.29
N ARG A 146 9.17 -12.65 -1.22
CA ARG A 146 10.04 -11.47 -1.27
C ARG A 146 11.22 -11.71 -2.20
N ASP A 147 11.90 -12.83 -2.03
CA ASP A 147 13.12 -13.14 -2.76
C ASP A 147 12.85 -13.28 -4.26
N LEU A 148 11.71 -13.89 -4.64
CA LEU A 148 11.25 -13.94 -6.02
C LEU A 148 10.96 -12.54 -6.60
N ALA A 149 10.33 -11.66 -5.81
CA ALA A 149 10.09 -10.28 -6.25
C ALA A 149 11.39 -9.46 -6.36
N VAL A 150 12.39 -9.74 -5.52
CA VAL A 150 13.72 -9.10 -5.62
C VAL A 150 14.43 -9.50 -6.91
N GLU A 151 14.31 -10.76 -7.35
CA GLU A 151 14.86 -11.19 -8.65
C GLU A 151 14.31 -10.36 -9.81
N GLY A 152 12.97 -10.26 -9.94
CA GLY A 152 12.37 -9.46 -11.01
C GLY A 152 12.59 -7.96 -10.83
N TYR A 153 12.68 -7.45 -9.60
CA TYR A 153 13.06 -6.06 -9.33
C TYR A 153 14.45 -5.71 -9.85
N LEU A 154 15.45 -6.55 -9.56
CA LEU A 154 16.83 -6.33 -10.01
C LEU A 154 16.89 -6.33 -11.55
N ARG A 155 16.17 -7.25 -12.20
CA ARG A 155 16.01 -7.23 -13.66
C ARG A 155 15.43 -5.91 -14.16
N LEU A 156 14.33 -5.43 -13.57
CA LEU A 156 13.71 -4.15 -13.98
C LEU A 156 14.63 -2.95 -13.75
N ARG A 157 15.42 -2.97 -12.66
CA ARG A 157 16.39 -1.91 -12.37
C ARG A 157 17.52 -1.89 -13.39
N ASP A 158 18.02 -3.06 -13.77
CA ASP A 158 19.15 -3.20 -14.69
C ASP A 158 18.70 -3.08 -16.17
N HIS A 159 17.41 -3.35 -16.45
CA HIS A 159 16.75 -3.26 -17.75
C HIS A 159 15.45 -2.41 -17.68
N PRO A 160 15.55 -1.10 -17.43
CA PRO A 160 14.39 -0.22 -17.23
C PRO A 160 13.46 -0.14 -18.45
N GLU A 161 13.95 -0.48 -19.65
CA GLU A 161 13.15 -0.61 -20.87
C GLU A 161 12.05 -1.68 -20.78
N GLU A 162 12.14 -2.62 -19.82
CA GLU A 162 11.14 -3.65 -19.58
C GLU A 162 9.97 -3.19 -18.69
N LEU A 163 10.13 -2.06 -18.00
CA LEU A 163 9.12 -1.52 -17.07
C LEU A 163 7.74 -1.34 -17.73
N PRO A 164 7.61 -0.82 -18.98
CA PRO A 164 6.31 -0.75 -19.65
C PRO A 164 5.67 -2.13 -19.90
N ALA A 165 6.46 -3.18 -20.14
CA ALA A 165 5.95 -4.54 -20.29
C ALA A 165 5.42 -5.09 -18.96
N PHE A 166 6.15 -4.83 -17.87
CA PHE A 166 5.71 -5.14 -16.50
C PHE A 166 4.40 -4.42 -16.15
N HIS A 167 4.29 -3.11 -16.40
CA HIS A 167 3.05 -2.34 -16.18
C HIS A 167 1.86 -2.95 -16.93
N ARG A 168 2.04 -3.34 -18.20
CA ARG A 168 0.98 -4.01 -18.98
C ARG A 168 0.59 -5.35 -18.39
N ALA A 169 1.54 -6.13 -17.86
CA ALA A 169 1.25 -7.40 -17.21
C ALA A 169 0.48 -7.20 -15.90
N ALA A 170 0.94 -6.30 -15.04
CA ALA A 170 0.26 -5.91 -13.81
C ALA A 170 -1.19 -5.47 -14.06
N ALA A 171 -1.42 -4.62 -15.07
CA ALA A 171 -2.76 -4.17 -15.44
C ALA A 171 -3.67 -5.31 -15.94
N ARG A 172 -3.13 -6.34 -16.60
CA ARG A 172 -3.90 -7.53 -16.99
C ARG A 172 -4.28 -8.37 -15.78
N LEU A 173 -3.36 -8.59 -14.84
CA LEU A 173 -3.58 -9.39 -13.65
C LEU A 173 -4.75 -8.86 -12.81
N VAL A 174 -4.83 -7.54 -12.63
CA VAL A 174 -5.84 -6.94 -11.74
C VAL A 174 -7.17 -6.63 -12.42
N ARG A 175 -7.30 -6.82 -13.74
CA ARG A 175 -8.48 -6.37 -14.52
C ARG A 175 -9.81 -6.84 -13.93
N HIS A 176 -9.85 -8.09 -13.45
CA HIS A 176 -11.03 -8.70 -12.84
C HIS A 176 -11.46 -8.05 -11.50
N ARG A 177 -10.61 -7.20 -10.90
CA ARG A 177 -10.85 -6.54 -9.61
C ARG A 177 -11.37 -5.11 -9.72
N VAL A 178 -11.20 -4.48 -10.89
CA VAL A 178 -11.43 -3.04 -11.09
C VAL A 178 -12.85 -2.61 -10.70
N ASP A 179 -13.87 -3.42 -11.02
CA ASP A 179 -15.26 -3.10 -10.64
C ASP A 179 -15.46 -3.10 -9.12
N SER A 180 -14.78 -4.00 -8.41
CA SER A 180 -14.82 -4.03 -6.94
C SER A 180 -14.06 -2.83 -6.33
N TRP A 181 -12.94 -2.42 -6.94
CA TRP A 181 -12.18 -1.25 -6.50
C TRP A 181 -12.98 0.03 -6.70
N ARG A 182 -13.71 0.15 -7.82
CA ARG A 182 -14.58 1.29 -8.08
C ARG A 182 -15.63 1.45 -6.98
N LYS A 183 -16.32 0.37 -6.61
CA LYS A 183 -17.31 0.39 -5.52
C LYS A 183 -16.69 0.81 -4.17
N ARG A 184 -15.50 0.30 -3.86
CA ARG A 184 -14.77 0.67 -2.63
C ARG A 184 -14.38 2.15 -2.64
N TRP A 185 -13.86 2.64 -3.74
CA TRP A 185 -13.50 4.06 -3.90
C TRP A 185 -14.73 4.98 -3.80
N GLU A 186 -15.85 4.59 -4.43
CA GLU A 186 -17.13 5.32 -4.36
C GLU A 186 -17.64 5.44 -2.92
N ALA A 187 -17.56 4.36 -2.15
CA ALA A 187 -17.95 4.36 -0.74
C ALA A 187 -16.95 5.05 0.21
N GLY A 188 -15.67 5.14 -0.19
CA GLY A 188 -14.59 5.71 0.61
C GLY A 188 -14.21 7.12 0.17
N ALA A 189 -13.05 7.24 -0.48
CA ALA A 189 -12.45 8.53 -0.83
C ALA A 189 -13.35 9.45 -1.69
N ALA A 190 -14.20 8.89 -2.56
CA ALA A 190 -15.15 9.69 -3.33
C ALA A 190 -16.23 10.30 -2.43
N ALA A 191 -16.81 9.51 -1.53
CA ALA A 191 -17.78 9.97 -0.54
C ALA A 191 -17.17 11.05 0.39
N ALA A 192 -15.93 10.85 0.84
CA ALA A 192 -15.21 11.84 1.65
C ALA A 192 -15.06 13.19 0.94
N THR A 193 -14.72 13.16 -0.35
CA THR A 193 -14.59 14.36 -1.18
C THR A 193 -15.95 15.03 -1.42
N ALA A 194 -16.98 14.24 -1.72
CA ALA A 194 -18.35 14.75 -1.91
C ALA A 194 -18.92 15.41 -0.64
N ALA A 195 -18.66 14.82 0.54
CA ALA A 195 -19.06 15.40 1.82
C ALA A 195 -18.40 16.77 2.05
N THR A 196 -17.12 16.92 1.69
CA THR A 196 -16.42 18.21 1.78
C THR A 196 -17.05 19.25 0.85
N ALA A 197 -17.41 18.87 -0.38
CA ALA A 197 -18.07 19.78 -1.31
C ALA A 197 -19.42 20.28 -0.76
N GLU A 198 -20.25 19.39 -0.20
CA GLU A 198 -21.51 19.77 0.44
C GLU A 198 -21.29 20.73 1.62
N GLN A 199 -20.30 20.47 2.46
CA GLN A 199 -19.97 21.33 3.60
C GLN A 199 -19.58 22.73 3.13
N LEU A 200 -18.77 22.85 2.07
CA LEU A 200 -18.39 24.14 1.48
C LEU A 200 -19.61 24.89 0.94
N ASP A 201 -20.51 24.21 0.24
CA ASP A 201 -21.75 24.81 -0.29
C ASP A 201 -22.65 25.34 0.84
N ARG A 202 -22.78 24.58 1.94
CA ARG A 202 -23.55 25.00 3.13
C ARG A 202 -22.93 26.22 3.81
N LEU A 203 -21.61 26.20 4.00
CA LEU A 203 -20.88 27.35 4.58
C LEU A 203 -21.03 28.60 3.71
N ALA A 204 -20.96 28.48 2.38
CA ALA A 204 -21.17 29.58 1.45
C ALA A 204 -22.59 30.18 1.56
N ALA A 205 -23.59 29.37 1.90
CA ALA A 205 -24.96 29.79 2.17
C ALA A 205 -25.18 30.34 3.61
N GLY A 206 -24.14 30.36 4.47
CA GLY A 206 -24.25 30.76 5.88
C GLY A 206 -24.88 29.69 6.78
N ASP A 207 -24.99 28.44 6.31
CA ASP A 207 -25.48 27.29 7.08
C ASP A 207 -24.32 26.50 7.71
N ALA A 208 -24.18 26.64 9.03
CA ALA A 208 -23.22 25.89 9.83
C ALA A 208 -23.83 24.64 10.51
N GLY A 209 -25.06 24.25 10.16
CA GLY A 209 -25.81 23.20 10.85
C GLY A 209 -25.13 21.84 10.86
N HIS A 210 -24.36 21.49 9.82
CA HIS A 210 -23.59 20.24 9.76
C HIS A 210 -22.54 20.11 10.88
N LEU A 211 -22.10 21.22 11.50
CA LEU A 211 -21.15 21.17 12.61
C LEU A 211 -21.75 20.54 13.87
N ALA A 212 -23.08 20.52 14.00
CA ALA A 212 -23.76 19.84 15.11
C ALA A 212 -23.65 18.30 15.02
N ASP A 213 -23.35 17.76 13.84
CA ASP A 213 -23.20 16.33 13.60
C ASP A 213 -21.77 15.82 13.88
N ALA A 214 -20.90 16.66 14.47
CA ALA A 214 -19.50 16.31 14.74
C ALA A 214 -19.37 15.13 15.72
N VAL A 215 -18.49 14.19 15.36
CA VAL A 215 -18.22 12.95 16.10
C VAL A 215 -16.72 12.72 16.26
N VAL A 216 -16.32 12.00 17.33
CA VAL A 216 -14.92 11.67 17.62
C VAL A 216 -14.75 10.15 17.56
N HIS A 217 -13.78 9.70 16.75
CA HIS A 217 -13.41 8.30 16.59
C HIS A 217 -12.00 8.05 17.12
N SER A 218 -11.77 6.88 17.71
CA SER A 218 -10.44 6.44 18.16
C SER A 218 -10.32 4.93 18.07
N GLU A 219 -9.20 4.43 17.56
CA GLU A 219 -8.98 3.00 17.34
C GLU A 219 -7.56 2.56 17.69
N LEU A 220 -7.42 1.27 18.00
CA LEU A 220 -6.14 0.56 18.10
C LEU A 220 -6.05 -0.47 16.97
N PRO A 221 -4.84 -0.96 16.62
CA PRO A 221 -4.69 -1.98 15.59
C PRO A 221 -5.54 -3.22 15.89
N ALA A 222 -6.33 -3.64 14.91
CA ALA A 222 -7.18 -4.84 14.97
C ALA A 222 -6.35 -6.13 14.91
N ALA A 223 -5.17 -6.09 14.28
CA ALA A 223 -4.18 -7.15 14.32
C ALA A 223 -2.78 -6.55 14.34
N ARG A 224 -1.84 -7.27 14.98
CA ARG A 224 -0.44 -6.85 15.11
C ARG A 224 0.50 -7.85 14.45
N GLY A 225 1.61 -7.35 13.92
CA GLY A 225 2.70 -8.17 13.39
C GLY A 225 2.35 -9.02 12.16
N LYS A 226 1.31 -8.67 11.39
CA LYS A 226 0.91 -9.40 10.18
C LYS A 226 1.99 -9.30 9.10
N PHE A 227 2.26 -10.40 8.39
CA PHE A 227 3.21 -10.38 7.27
C PHE A 227 2.65 -9.60 6.08
N GLY A 228 3.17 -8.39 5.87
CA GLY A 228 2.91 -7.55 4.70
C GLY A 228 3.97 -7.72 3.62
N MET A 229 3.90 -6.88 2.57
CA MET A 229 4.91 -6.84 1.50
C MET A 229 6.22 -6.23 2.00
N CYS A 230 6.16 -5.08 2.65
CA CYS A 230 7.35 -4.38 3.14
C CYS A 230 7.91 -4.91 4.48
N GLY A 231 7.08 -5.56 5.28
CA GLY A 231 7.44 -5.91 6.65
C GLY A 231 6.25 -6.40 7.47
N ARG A 232 6.40 -6.36 8.79
CA ARG A 232 5.33 -6.70 9.75
C ARG A 232 4.43 -5.49 9.99
N LEU A 233 3.13 -5.68 9.82
CA LEU A 233 2.11 -4.64 9.89
C LEU A 233 1.25 -4.79 11.14
N ASP A 234 1.07 -3.68 11.86
CA ASP A 234 -0.08 -3.49 12.74
C ASP A 234 -1.16 -2.78 11.91
N VAL A 235 -2.28 -3.47 11.71
CA VAL A 235 -3.34 -3.08 10.78
C VAL A 235 -4.58 -2.61 11.51
N TYR A 236 -5.22 -1.57 10.99
CA TYR A 236 -6.49 -1.02 11.47
C TYR A 236 -7.63 -1.59 10.63
N ARG A 237 -8.86 -1.38 11.08
CA ARG A 237 -10.00 -1.77 10.25
C ARG A 237 -10.17 -0.77 9.10
N THR A 238 -10.71 -1.26 8.00
CA THR A 238 -10.90 -0.50 6.74
C THR A 238 -12.35 -0.60 6.26
N ASP A 239 -13.26 -0.94 7.17
CA ASP A 239 -14.70 -1.08 6.97
C ASP A 239 -15.41 0.25 6.70
#